data_AF-A0A645E9D9-F1
#
_entry.id   AF-A0A645E9D9-F1
#
_cell.length_a   1.000
_cell.length_b   1.000
_cell.length_c   1.000
_cell.angle_alpha   90.00
_cell.angle_beta   90.00
_cell.angle_gamma   90.00
#
_symmetry.space_group_name_H-M   'P 1'
#
loop_
_entity.id
_entity.type
_entity.pdbx_description
1 polymer ?
#
loop_
_entity_poly.entity_id
_entity_poly.type
_entity_poly.pdbx_seq_one_letter_code
_entity_poly.pdbx_strand_id
1 'polypeptide(L)'
;MADPVIDGNLAEVSGLAPLRCSDRVHLFPPDAPWKGPEDLSVEAWFAWNEKGLYFAARVRDDKHCVSGEQPDSVLFSFDWEGWADDGYDENCREVGLADGEGGPYAWMVQKGTEPVPLVPAPVVRRIGSETIYEAFFPWRNLKIPEPKAGKIISANFVVNDNDGSGGKFRMGFAPAAASPECL
;
A
#
# COMPACT_ATOMS: atom_id res chain seq x y z
N MET A 1 14.42 6.95 -9.87
CA MET A 1 13.43 7.79 -10.58
C MET A 1 13.78 9.27 -10.42
N ALA A 2 13.21 10.18 -11.21
CA ALA A 2 13.31 11.62 -10.93
C ALA A 2 12.52 12.00 -9.67
N ASP A 3 12.66 13.22 -9.16
CA ASP A 3 11.83 13.68 -8.03
C ASP A 3 10.34 13.67 -8.45
N PRO A 4 9.49 12.86 -7.79
CA PRO A 4 8.09 12.74 -8.17
C PRO A 4 7.27 13.95 -7.72
N VAL A 5 6.24 14.28 -8.47
CA VAL A 5 5.18 15.17 -8.02
C VAL A 5 4.03 14.30 -7.51
N ILE A 6 3.62 14.50 -6.26
CA ILE A 6 2.55 13.70 -5.65
C ILE A 6 1.25 14.49 -5.78
N ASP A 7 0.49 14.21 -6.84
CA ASP A 7 -0.72 14.95 -7.23
C ASP A 7 -1.91 14.07 -7.63
N GLY A 8 -1.76 12.75 -7.51
CA GLY A 8 -2.77 11.76 -7.87
C GLY A 8 -2.88 11.53 -9.38
N ASN A 9 -1.90 11.97 -10.17
CA ASN A 9 -1.73 11.62 -11.57
C ASN A 9 -0.49 10.73 -11.71
N LEU A 10 -0.67 9.51 -12.23
CA LEU A 10 0.38 8.49 -12.28
C LEU A 10 1.38 8.67 -13.45
N ALA A 11 1.75 9.91 -13.77
CA ALA A 11 2.64 10.21 -14.88
C ALA A 11 4.06 9.63 -14.66
N GLU A 12 4.51 9.64 -13.41
CA GLU A 12 5.78 9.14 -12.86
C GLU A 12 6.03 7.68 -13.22
N VAL A 13 4.96 6.90 -13.33
CA VAL A 13 5.00 5.44 -13.54
C VAL A 13 4.31 5.00 -14.82
N SER A 14 3.89 5.95 -15.68
CA SER A 14 3.17 5.67 -16.93
C SER A 14 3.91 4.75 -17.92
N GLY A 15 5.23 4.67 -17.83
CA GLY A 15 6.07 3.76 -18.63
C GLY A 15 6.44 2.44 -17.95
N LEU A 16 5.96 2.19 -16.72
CA LEU A 16 6.31 1.02 -15.92
C LEU A 16 5.14 0.02 -15.86
N ALA A 17 5.46 -1.26 -15.94
CA ALA A 17 4.47 -2.32 -15.74
C ALA A 17 4.03 -2.36 -14.26
N PRO A 18 2.72 -2.37 -13.96
CA PRO A 18 2.24 -2.52 -12.59
C PRO A 18 2.37 -3.96 -12.08
N LEU A 19 2.40 -4.09 -10.76
CA LEU A 19 1.96 -5.29 -10.07
C LEU A 19 0.43 -5.30 -10.11
N ARG A 20 -0.16 -6.33 -10.74
CA ARG A 20 -1.61 -6.41 -10.99
C ARG A 20 -2.25 -7.48 -10.10
N CYS A 21 -3.31 -7.09 -9.41
CA CYS A 21 -4.19 -8.00 -8.67
C CYS A 21 -5.61 -7.86 -9.21
N SER A 22 -6.10 -8.87 -9.93
CA SER A 22 -7.42 -8.82 -10.61
C SER A 22 -8.11 -10.19 -10.63
N ASP A 23 -7.69 -11.10 -9.77
CA ASP A 23 -8.05 -12.51 -9.83
C ASP A 23 -8.21 -13.06 -8.42
N ARG A 24 -9.04 -14.11 -8.28
CA ARG A 24 -9.35 -14.72 -6.98
C ARG A 24 -8.12 -15.24 -6.23
N VAL A 25 -7.02 -15.55 -6.92
CA VAL A 25 -5.76 -15.96 -6.29
C VAL A 25 -5.12 -14.85 -5.44
N HIS A 26 -5.51 -13.59 -5.66
CA HIS A 26 -5.04 -12.43 -4.91
C HIS A 26 -5.96 -12.08 -3.72
N LEU A 27 -7.06 -12.81 -3.53
CA LEU A 27 -8.12 -12.50 -2.58
C LEU A 27 -7.90 -13.18 -1.22
N PHE A 28 -8.16 -12.45 -0.14
CA PHE A 28 -8.09 -12.94 1.23
C PHE A 28 -9.36 -12.58 2.02
N PRO A 29 -10.08 -13.56 2.59
CA PRO A 29 -9.90 -15.00 2.35
C PRO A 29 -10.32 -15.41 0.92
N PRO A 30 -9.82 -16.55 0.37
CA PRO A 30 -10.10 -16.94 -1.02
C PRO A 30 -11.59 -17.18 -1.35
N ASP A 31 -12.39 -17.52 -0.36
CA ASP A 31 -13.83 -17.78 -0.43
C ASP A 31 -14.68 -16.51 -0.23
N ALA A 32 -14.05 -15.33 -0.11
CA ALA A 32 -14.75 -14.07 0.02
C ALA A 32 -15.69 -13.81 -1.18
N PRO A 33 -16.83 -13.09 -0.93
CA PRO A 33 -17.90 -12.88 -1.91
C PRO A 33 -17.54 -11.82 -2.97
N TRP A 34 -16.29 -11.79 -3.42
CA TRP A 34 -15.79 -10.92 -4.48
C TRP A 34 -16.50 -11.19 -5.80
N LYS A 35 -17.08 -10.14 -6.39
CA LYS A 35 -17.92 -10.22 -7.60
C LYS A 35 -17.14 -10.07 -8.91
N GLY A 36 -15.81 -9.96 -8.83
CA GLY A 36 -14.92 -9.79 -9.97
C GLY A 36 -14.21 -8.44 -9.97
N PRO A 37 -13.39 -8.13 -11.00
CA PRO A 37 -12.49 -6.98 -11.00
C PRO A 37 -13.13 -5.59 -10.84
N GLU A 38 -14.43 -5.47 -11.09
CA GLU A 38 -15.19 -4.23 -10.88
C GLU A 38 -15.58 -4.00 -9.41
N ASP A 39 -15.63 -5.05 -8.60
CA ASP A 39 -15.88 -5.01 -7.15
C ASP A 39 -14.57 -4.67 -6.42
N LEU A 40 -13.46 -5.29 -6.82
CA LEU A 40 -12.12 -4.85 -6.40
C LEU A 40 -11.05 -5.32 -7.40
N SER A 41 -10.18 -4.42 -7.86
CA SER A 41 -8.92 -4.77 -8.53
C SER A 41 -7.87 -3.68 -8.35
N VAL A 42 -6.60 -4.05 -8.46
CA VAL A 42 -5.47 -3.17 -8.11
C VAL A 42 -4.38 -3.24 -9.16
N GLU A 43 -3.88 -2.07 -9.54
CA GLU A 43 -2.57 -1.89 -10.16
C GLU A 43 -1.69 -1.10 -9.19
N ALA A 44 -0.53 -1.62 -8.82
CA ALA A 44 0.39 -0.94 -7.91
C ALA A 44 1.80 -0.82 -8.49
N TRP A 45 2.49 0.23 -8.08
CA TRP A 45 3.86 0.52 -8.48
C TRP A 45 4.71 0.88 -7.27
N PHE A 46 5.91 0.30 -7.23
CA PHE A 46 7.00 0.79 -6.39
C PHE A 46 8.06 1.40 -7.29
N ALA A 47 8.57 2.55 -6.87
CA ALA A 47 9.73 3.17 -7.47
C ALA A 47 10.54 3.86 -6.37
N TRP A 48 11.76 4.27 -6.67
CA TRP A 48 12.60 4.90 -5.67
C TRP A 48 13.67 5.80 -6.29
N ASN A 49 14.19 6.71 -5.46
CA ASN A 49 15.40 7.46 -5.72
C ASN A 49 16.20 7.66 -4.43
N GLU A 50 17.31 8.37 -4.49
CA GLU A 50 18.22 8.64 -3.36
C GLU A 50 17.51 9.36 -2.20
N LYS A 51 16.40 10.05 -2.45
CA LYS A 51 15.67 10.79 -1.41
C LYS A 51 14.62 9.93 -0.71
N GLY A 52 13.98 8.99 -1.39
CA GLY A 52 12.87 8.24 -0.82
C GLY A 52 12.27 7.13 -1.67
N LEU A 53 11.26 6.52 -1.07
CA LEU A 53 10.41 5.47 -1.66
C LEU A 53 9.14 6.10 -2.22
N TYR A 54 8.84 5.80 -3.47
CA TYR A 54 7.58 6.11 -4.13
C TYR A 54 6.68 4.88 -4.13
N PHE A 55 5.42 5.08 -3.75
CA PHE A 55 4.37 4.09 -3.89
C PHE A 55 3.17 4.73 -4.57
N ALA A 56 2.58 4.00 -5.52
CA ALA A 56 1.30 4.34 -6.07
C ALA A 56 0.41 3.13 -6.27
N ALA A 57 -0.89 3.32 -6.13
CA ALA A 57 -1.89 2.33 -6.46
C ALA A 57 -3.07 2.98 -7.19
N ARG A 58 -3.53 2.35 -8.27
CA ARG A 58 -4.85 2.56 -8.86
C ARG A 58 -5.73 1.42 -8.40
N VAL A 59 -6.69 1.73 -7.54
CA VAL A 59 -7.65 0.78 -6.99
C VAL A 59 -8.98 1.01 -7.69
N ARG A 60 -9.52 -0.02 -8.33
CA ARG A 60 -10.92 -0.05 -8.76
C ARG A 60 -11.73 -0.70 -7.65
N ASP A 61 -12.80 -0.04 -7.25
CA ASP A 61 -13.64 -0.46 -6.14
C ASP A 61 -15.06 0.11 -6.34
N ASP A 62 -16.10 -0.69 -6.07
CA ASP A 62 -17.49 -0.27 -6.27
C ASP A 62 -17.97 0.72 -5.20
N LYS A 63 -17.37 0.74 -4.00
CA LYS A 63 -17.74 1.67 -2.93
C LYS A 63 -16.56 2.06 -2.03
N HIS A 64 -16.14 3.31 -2.18
CA HIS A 64 -15.10 3.86 -1.33
C HIS A 64 -15.61 4.31 0.05
N CYS A 65 -15.07 3.73 1.13
CA CYS A 65 -15.38 4.11 2.50
C CYS A 65 -14.21 4.77 3.22
N VAL A 66 -14.41 6.01 3.64
CA VAL A 66 -13.43 6.87 4.35
C VAL A 66 -13.63 6.91 5.87
N SER A 67 -14.63 6.20 6.39
CA SER A 67 -15.01 6.20 7.79
C SER A 67 -15.33 4.80 8.33
N GLY A 68 -15.31 4.65 9.66
CA GLY A 68 -15.48 3.38 10.38
C GLY A 68 -14.16 2.79 10.88
N GLU A 69 -14.22 1.64 11.55
CA GLU A 69 -13.03 0.99 12.16
C GLU A 69 -12.05 0.40 11.14
N GLN A 70 -12.48 0.21 9.88
CA GLN A 70 -11.68 -0.39 8.81
C GLN A 70 -11.94 0.34 7.48
N PRO A 71 -11.58 1.62 7.35
CA PRO A 71 -11.76 2.33 6.08
C PRO A 71 -10.94 1.66 4.97
N ASP A 72 -11.31 1.94 3.73
CA ASP A 72 -10.54 1.48 2.59
C ASP A 72 -9.13 2.04 2.66
N SER A 73 -8.18 1.13 2.57
CA SER A 73 -6.80 1.44 2.84
C SER A 73 -5.89 0.56 2.01
N VAL A 74 -4.73 1.12 1.70
CA VAL A 74 -3.62 0.37 1.13
C VAL A 74 -2.59 0.18 2.22
N LEU A 75 -2.13 -1.04 2.40
CA LEU A 75 -0.96 -1.34 3.21
C LEU A 75 0.12 -1.90 2.30
N PHE A 76 1.33 -1.42 2.47
CA PHE A 76 2.50 -2.04 1.88
C PHE A 76 3.56 -2.28 2.93
N SER A 77 4.26 -3.39 2.77
CA SER A 77 5.35 -3.77 3.65
C SER A 77 6.63 -3.91 2.85
N PHE A 78 7.75 -3.66 3.53
CA PHE A 78 9.06 -3.93 2.99
C PHE A 78 9.99 -4.43 4.08
N ASP A 79 10.90 -5.30 3.68
CA ASP A 79 12.01 -5.78 4.48
C ASP A 79 13.30 -5.22 3.90
N TRP A 80 13.98 -4.42 4.72
CA TRP A 80 15.22 -3.76 4.36
C TRP A 80 16.36 -4.73 4.03
N GLU A 81 16.48 -5.85 4.74
CA GLU A 81 17.53 -6.83 4.45
C GLU A 81 17.17 -7.75 3.29
N GLY A 82 15.90 -7.72 2.88
CA GLY A 82 15.39 -8.45 1.72
C GLY A 82 15.17 -9.93 2.00
N TRP A 83 15.37 -10.37 3.25
CA TRP A 83 15.20 -11.74 3.68
C TRP A 83 14.80 -11.80 5.15
N ALA A 84 13.55 -12.16 5.38
CA ALA A 84 13.01 -12.47 6.69
C ALA A 84 12.99 -14.01 6.84
N ASP A 85 13.98 -14.57 7.54
CA ASP A 85 14.05 -16.03 7.77
C ASP A 85 12.91 -16.54 8.68
N ASP A 86 12.35 -15.68 9.54
CA ASP A 86 11.36 -16.02 10.56
C ASP A 86 10.12 -15.10 10.60
N GLY A 87 9.85 -14.37 9.52
CA GLY A 87 8.68 -13.48 9.41
C GLY A 87 8.98 -12.02 9.78
N TYR A 88 7.98 -11.29 10.27
CA TYR A 88 8.13 -9.85 10.54
C TYR A 88 9.15 -9.60 11.65
N ASP A 89 10.18 -8.79 11.39
CA ASP A 89 11.27 -8.48 12.32
C ASP A 89 11.51 -6.94 12.46
N GLU A 90 12.64 -6.54 13.02
CA GLU A 90 13.00 -5.12 13.18
C GLU A 90 13.41 -4.41 11.88
N ASN A 91 13.68 -5.17 10.81
CA ASN A 91 14.02 -4.67 9.47
C ASN A 91 12.76 -4.45 8.62
N CYS A 92 11.66 -5.10 8.99
CA CYS A 92 10.37 -4.91 8.36
C CYS A 92 9.73 -3.57 8.74
N ARG A 93 9.08 -2.95 7.77
CA ARG A 93 8.10 -1.89 8.00
C ARG A 93 6.80 -2.27 7.32
N GLU A 94 5.70 -1.87 7.93
CA GLU A 94 4.42 -1.77 7.28
C GLU A 94 4.00 -0.30 7.22
N VAL A 95 3.52 0.13 6.06
CA VAL A 95 3.02 1.48 5.83
C VAL A 95 1.58 1.38 5.37
N GLY A 96 0.69 2.06 6.09
CA GLY A 96 -0.71 2.20 5.72
C GLY A 96 -1.01 3.57 5.14
N LEU A 97 -1.84 3.60 4.10
CA LEU A 97 -2.39 4.79 3.45
C LEU A 97 -3.92 4.67 3.50
N ALA A 98 -4.60 5.73 3.94
CA ALA A 98 -6.06 5.77 3.95
C ALA A 98 -6.58 7.17 3.61
N ASP A 99 -7.80 7.23 3.10
CA ASP A 99 -8.57 8.48 3.00
C ASP A 99 -9.49 8.55 4.23
N GLY A 100 -9.22 9.49 5.13
CA GLY A 100 -10.01 9.67 6.35
C GLY A 100 -10.96 10.87 6.24
N GLU A 101 -11.88 11.01 7.18
CA GLU A 101 -12.80 12.17 7.23
C GLU A 101 -12.07 13.53 7.28
N GLY A 102 -10.86 13.57 7.86
CA GLY A 102 -9.98 14.74 7.91
C GLY A 102 -9.07 14.91 6.68
N GLY A 103 -9.24 14.06 5.67
CA GLY A 103 -8.39 13.94 4.50
C GLY A 103 -7.40 12.77 4.57
N PRO A 104 -6.57 12.60 3.54
CA PRO A 104 -5.64 11.49 3.44
C PRO A 104 -4.56 11.51 4.53
N TYR A 105 -4.19 10.33 5.02
CA TYR A 105 -3.13 10.18 6.00
C TYR A 105 -2.35 8.89 5.79
N ALA A 106 -1.16 8.83 6.39
CA ALA A 106 -0.31 7.66 6.38
C ALA A 106 0.27 7.39 7.75
N TRP A 107 0.53 6.12 8.03
CA TRP A 107 1.23 5.68 9.23
C TRP A 107 2.22 4.58 8.89
N MET A 108 3.17 4.37 9.79
CA MET A 108 4.13 3.28 9.71
C MET A 108 4.13 2.50 11.01
N VAL A 109 4.20 1.19 10.90
CA VAL A 109 4.43 0.26 12.00
C VAL A 109 5.81 -0.39 11.81
N GLN A 110 6.49 -0.59 12.92
CA GLN A 110 7.70 -1.42 13.02
C GLN A 110 7.49 -2.35 14.20
N LYS A 111 8.01 -3.59 14.12
CA LYS A 111 7.85 -4.59 15.17
C LYS A 111 8.21 -4.05 16.57
N GLY A 112 7.32 -4.28 17.53
CA GLY A 112 7.53 -3.86 18.92
C GLY A 112 7.45 -2.35 19.15
N THR A 113 6.89 -1.59 18.20
CA THR A 113 6.68 -0.13 18.32
C THR A 113 5.23 0.23 18.05
N GLU A 114 4.77 1.32 18.66
CA GLU A 114 3.48 1.91 18.33
C GLU A 114 3.47 2.51 16.91
N PRO A 115 2.33 2.49 16.19
CA PRO A 115 2.19 3.16 14.91
C PRO A 115 2.59 4.63 14.99
N VAL A 116 3.38 5.10 14.02
CA VAL A 116 3.80 6.51 13.92
C VAL A 116 3.21 7.15 12.66
N PRO A 117 2.75 8.41 12.72
CA PRO A 117 2.29 9.10 11.52
C PRO A 117 3.46 9.36 10.56
N LEU A 118 3.21 9.20 9.26
CA LEU A 118 4.15 9.56 8.22
C LEU A 118 3.78 10.90 7.58
N VAL A 119 4.82 11.69 7.31
CA VAL A 119 4.73 12.95 6.57
C VAL A 119 5.72 12.95 5.40
N PRO A 120 5.43 13.63 4.28
CA PRO A 120 4.14 14.25 3.96
C PRO A 120 3.02 13.21 3.88
N ALA A 121 1.78 13.66 4.05
CA ALA A 121 0.60 12.82 3.83
C ALA A 121 0.54 12.37 2.36
N PRO A 122 -0.07 11.22 2.05
CA PRO A 122 -0.29 10.79 0.68
C PRO A 122 -1.31 11.71 -0.01
N VAL A 123 -1.38 11.62 -1.33
CA VAL A 123 -2.56 12.05 -2.08
C VAL A 123 -3.46 10.84 -2.29
N VAL A 124 -4.74 11.01 -1.93
CA VAL A 124 -5.79 10.07 -2.32
C VAL A 124 -6.82 10.81 -3.17
N ARG A 125 -7.09 10.28 -4.36
CA ARG A 125 -7.96 10.92 -5.34
C ARG A 125 -8.89 9.90 -5.98
N ARG A 126 -10.19 10.06 -5.77
CA ARG A 126 -11.20 9.22 -6.44
C ARG A 126 -11.74 9.88 -7.72
N ILE A 127 -11.84 9.09 -8.79
CA ILE A 127 -12.39 9.47 -10.10
C ILE A 127 -13.32 8.32 -10.56
N GLY A 128 -14.63 8.53 -10.43
CA GLY A 128 -15.60 7.47 -10.70
C GLY A 128 -15.45 6.30 -9.71
N SER A 129 -15.15 5.11 -10.22
CA SER A 129 -14.88 3.90 -9.43
C SER A 129 -13.39 3.63 -9.18
N GLU A 130 -12.51 4.55 -9.58
CA GLU A 130 -11.07 4.42 -9.36
C GLU A 130 -10.60 5.36 -8.25
N THR A 131 -9.96 4.81 -7.22
CA THR A 131 -9.25 5.55 -6.19
C THR A 131 -7.74 5.43 -6.43
N ILE A 132 -7.08 6.58 -6.61
CA ILE A 132 -5.63 6.68 -6.73
C ILE A 132 -5.05 6.97 -5.35
N TYR A 133 -4.11 6.15 -4.91
CA TYR A 133 -3.24 6.42 -3.76
C TYR A 133 -1.85 6.70 -4.28
N GLU A 134 -1.24 7.80 -3.85
CA GLU A 134 0.11 8.18 -4.27
C GLU A 134 0.89 8.78 -3.10
N ALA A 135 2.11 8.30 -2.89
CA ALA A 135 2.95 8.74 -1.78
C ALA A 135 4.44 8.71 -2.14
N PHE A 136 5.18 9.66 -1.56
CA PHE A 136 6.64 9.64 -1.58
C PHE A 136 7.18 9.92 -0.18
N PHE A 137 7.81 8.91 0.42
CA PHE A 137 8.34 8.99 1.78
C PHE A 137 9.86 9.06 1.75
N PRO A 138 10.46 10.10 2.35
CA PRO A 138 11.90 10.14 2.54
C PRO A 138 12.39 8.92 3.34
N TRP A 139 13.54 8.35 2.96
CA TRP A 139 14.08 7.14 3.63
C TRP A 139 14.21 7.28 5.14
N ARG A 140 14.63 8.46 5.60
CA ARG A 140 14.73 8.79 7.03
C ARG A 140 13.39 8.69 7.77
N ASN A 141 12.28 8.98 7.11
CA ASN A 141 10.95 8.92 7.71
C ASN A 141 10.50 7.45 7.85
N LEU A 142 10.95 6.59 6.93
CA LEU A 142 10.77 5.14 7.00
C LEU A 142 11.75 4.46 7.99
N LYS A 143 12.61 5.24 8.66
CA LYS A 143 13.67 4.75 9.55
C LYS A 143 14.53 3.66 8.89
N ILE A 144 14.86 3.89 7.63
CA ILE A 144 15.68 3.00 6.82
C ILE A 144 16.89 3.78 6.27
N PRO A 145 18.07 3.14 6.16
CA PRO A 145 19.21 3.77 5.48
C PRO A 145 18.90 4.07 4.01
N GLU A 146 19.55 5.08 3.44
CA GLU A 146 19.44 5.33 2.00
C GLU A 146 20.01 4.13 1.21
N PRO A 147 19.22 3.49 0.32
CA PRO A 147 19.70 2.38 -0.48
C PRO A 147 20.64 2.86 -1.58
N LYS A 148 21.64 2.03 -1.85
CA LYS A 148 22.47 2.17 -3.05
C LYS A 148 21.90 1.33 -4.18
N ALA A 149 22.11 1.77 -5.41
CA ALA A 149 21.76 0.99 -6.59
C ALA A 149 22.33 -0.44 -6.48
N GLY A 150 21.47 -1.44 -6.69
CA GLY A 150 21.79 -2.86 -6.53
C GLY A 150 21.40 -3.47 -5.18
N LYS A 151 20.99 -2.69 -4.18
CA LYS A 151 20.34 -3.22 -2.97
C LYS A 151 19.00 -3.88 -3.35
N ILE A 152 18.76 -5.07 -2.82
CA ILE A 152 17.50 -5.78 -2.95
C ILE A 152 16.71 -5.53 -1.68
N ILE A 153 15.46 -5.11 -1.84
CA ILE A 153 14.48 -4.90 -0.77
C ILE A 153 13.26 -5.72 -1.19
N SER A 154 12.79 -6.57 -0.29
CA SER A 154 11.57 -7.35 -0.52
C SER A 154 10.37 -6.47 -0.15
N ALA A 155 9.32 -6.49 -0.98
CA ALA A 155 8.13 -5.68 -0.77
C ALA A 155 6.86 -6.44 -1.10
N ASN A 156 5.77 -6.09 -0.43
CA ASN A 156 4.44 -6.59 -0.71
C ASN A 156 3.40 -5.49 -0.48
N PHE A 157 2.18 -5.69 -0.97
CA PHE A 157 1.05 -4.81 -0.67
C PHE A 157 -0.27 -5.57 -0.59
N VAL A 158 -1.21 -4.96 0.10
CA VAL A 158 -2.59 -5.38 0.22
C VAL A 158 -3.52 -4.16 0.23
N VAL A 159 -4.69 -4.30 -0.36
CA VAL A 159 -5.77 -3.31 -0.32
C VAL A 159 -6.92 -3.90 0.48
N ASN A 160 -7.36 -3.17 1.49
CA ASN A 160 -8.55 -3.50 2.27
C ASN A 160 -9.76 -2.87 1.59
N ASP A 161 -10.82 -3.66 1.44
CA ASP A 161 -12.12 -3.23 0.92
C ASP A 161 -13.18 -3.27 2.03
N ASN A 162 -13.93 -2.19 2.16
CA ASN A 162 -15.04 -2.02 3.08
C ASN A 162 -16.22 -1.32 2.37
N ASP A 163 -17.32 -2.06 2.23
CA ASP A 163 -18.58 -1.56 1.68
C ASP A 163 -19.48 -0.83 2.71
N GLY A 164 -18.95 -0.39 3.85
CA GLY A 164 -19.67 0.34 4.90
C GLY A 164 -20.36 -0.55 5.95
N SER A 165 -20.06 -1.84 5.98
CA SER A 165 -20.49 -2.78 7.04
C SER A 165 -19.32 -3.38 7.82
N GLY A 166 -18.13 -2.79 7.71
CA GLY A 166 -16.86 -3.36 8.17
C GLY A 166 -16.10 -4.02 7.02
N GLY A 167 -14.80 -4.31 7.24
CA GLY A 167 -13.94 -4.89 6.21
C GLY A 167 -14.54 -6.15 5.60
N LYS A 168 -14.69 -6.16 4.27
CA LYS A 168 -15.35 -7.22 3.48
C LYS A 168 -14.35 -8.31 3.10
N PHE A 169 -13.23 -7.91 2.50
CA PHE A 169 -12.08 -8.76 2.17
C PHE A 169 -10.87 -7.90 1.82
N ARG A 170 -9.77 -8.56 1.46
CA ARG A 170 -8.52 -7.92 1.06
C ARG A 170 -8.03 -8.47 -0.27
N MET A 171 -7.34 -7.64 -1.05
CA MET A 171 -6.65 -8.08 -2.27
C MET A 171 -5.18 -7.67 -2.24
N GLY A 172 -4.28 -8.63 -2.39
CA GLY A 172 -2.84 -8.40 -2.27
C GLY A 172 -2.01 -9.20 -3.27
N PHE A 173 -0.78 -8.74 -3.52
CA PHE A 173 0.08 -9.32 -4.54
C PHE A 173 0.63 -10.69 -4.16
N ALA A 174 1.02 -10.87 -2.90
CA ALA A 174 1.45 -12.16 -2.36
C ALA A 174 0.75 -12.48 -1.02
N PRO A 175 0.51 -13.77 -0.70
CA PRO A 175 -0.26 -14.18 0.47
C PRO A 175 0.24 -13.67 1.83
N ALA A 176 1.55 -13.39 1.96
CA ALA A 176 2.17 -13.06 3.23
C ALA A 176 1.69 -11.71 3.83
N ALA A 177 1.26 -10.72 3.02
CA ALA A 177 0.78 -9.43 3.53
C ALA A 177 -0.64 -9.49 4.12
N ALA A 178 -1.35 -10.62 3.98
CA ALA A 178 -2.65 -10.83 4.60
C ALA A 178 -2.54 -11.44 6.00
N SER A 179 -1.33 -11.76 6.48
CA SER A 179 -1.13 -12.35 7.81
C SER A 179 -1.07 -11.26 8.89
N PRO A 180 -1.84 -11.39 9.99
CA PRO A 180 -1.73 -10.51 11.15
C PRO A 180 -0.36 -10.60 11.84
N GLU A 181 0.53 -11.52 11.45
CA GLU A 181 1.90 -11.57 11.97
C GLU A 181 2.82 -10.46 11.40
N CYS A 182 2.33 -9.65 10.44
CA CYS A 182 2.94 -8.38 10.06
C CYS A 182 2.40 -7.16 10.84
N LEU A 183 1.45 -7.37 11.77
CA LEU A 183 0.85 -6.36 12.66
C LEU A 183 1.14 -6.64 14.14
#